data_AF-A0A4V2ZST8-F1
#
_entry.id   AF-A0A4V2ZST8-F1
#
_cell.length_a   1.000
_cell.length_b   1.000
_cell.length_c   1.000
_cell.angle_alpha   90.00
_cell.angle_beta   90.00
_cell.angle_gamma   90.00
#
_symmetry.space_group_name_H-M   'P 1'
#
loop_
_entity.id
_entity.type
_entity.pdbx_description
1 polymer ?
#
loop_
_entity_poly.entity_id
_entity_poly.type
_entity_poly.pdbx_seq_one_letter_code
_entity_poly.pdbx_strand_id
1 'polypeptide(L)'
;MKQLLIVAFSLTALMLFVLAGCGKPESGSSHGGQSIRLEAEHVTSITVKKAGGQPAEVTDTEARSRFVQALHAAAYDRGKLDITAPDYVAVVKLDTGTELSFSFWIEKAEYTGLLQQSGRDGHFRLPDSARSDLLKLFQEAAMGN
;
A
#
# COMPACT_ATOMS: atom_id res chain seq x y z
N MET A 1 -48.27 9.76 -63.42
CA MET A 1 -47.56 8.62 -64.05
C MET A 1 -46.19 9.07 -64.52
N LYS A 2 -45.13 8.63 -63.85
CA LYS A 2 -43.79 8.32 -64.39
C LYS A 2 -42.94 7.84 -63.22
N GLN A 3 -42.68 6.54 -63.20
CA GLN A 3 -41.69 5.91 -62.34
C GLN A 3 -40.28 6.13 -62.92
N LEU A 4 -39.30 5.74 -62.10
CA LEU A 4 -37.88 5.48 -62.37
C LEU A 4 -36.92 6.69 -62.39
N LEU A 5 -36.04 6.77 -61.40
CA LEU A 5 -34.74 6.08 -61.47
C LEU A 5 -34.11 5.98 -60.07
N ILE A 6 -33.67 4.77 -59.70
CA ILE A 6 -32.83 4.53 -58.53
C ILE A 6 -31.39 4.82 -58.94
N VAL A 7 -30.66 5.64 -58.16
CA VAL A 7 -29.21 5.62 -58.12
C VAL A 7 -28.80 5.63 -56.65
N ALA A 8 -28.43 4.45 -56.16
CA ALA A 8 -27.72 4.29 -54.91
C ALA A 8 -26.25 4.65 -55.15
N PHE A 9 -25.73 5.63 -54.42
CA PHE A 9 -24.30 5.82 -54.26
C PHE A 9 -24.00 5.87 -52.76
N SER A 10 -23.50 4.75 -52.25
CA SER A 10 -22.80 4.64 -50.98
C SER A 10 -21.74 5.73 -50.88
N LEU A 11 -21.87 6.62 -49.90
CA LEU A 11 -20.75 7.43 -49.45
C LEU A 11 -20.43 7.09 -48.00
N THR A 12 -19.30 6.41 -47.90
CA THR A 12 -18.65 5.82 -46.75
C THR A 12 -18.54 6.77 -45.57
N ALA A 13 -18.81 6.24 -44.38
CA ALA A 13 -18.60 6.86 -43.09
C ALA A 13 -17.16 7.38 -42.91
N LEU A 14 -16.99 8.63 -42.49
CA LEU A 14 -15.82 9.07 -41.74
C LEU A 14 -16.08 10.43 -41.07
N MET A 15 -16.26 10.43 -39.74
CA MET A 15 -15.60 11.35 -38.80
C MET A 15 -16.29 11.25 -37.42
N LEU A 16 -15.88 10.25 -36.65
CA LEU A 16 -15.91 10.30 -35.19
C LEU A 16 -14.58 10.91 -34.74
N PHE A 17 -14.55 12.22 -34.46
CA PHE A 17 -13.56 12.79 -33.57
C PHE A 17 -14.28 13.22 -32.29
N VAL A 18 -14.60 12.22 -31.47
CA VAL A 18 -14.81 12.48 -30.05
C VAL A 18 -13.44 12.88 -29.51
N LEU A 19 -13.30 14.14 -29.12
CA LEU A 19 -12.20 14.64 -28.31
C LEU A 19 -12.28 13.99 -26.92
N ALA A 20 -11.93 12.70 -26.85
CA ALA A 20 -11.44 12.12 -25.62
C ALA A 20 -10.05 12.72 -25.42
N GLY A 21 -9.98 13.76 -24.59
CA GLY A 21 -8.72 14.21 -24.04
C GLY A 21 -8.03 13.02 -23.38
N CYS A 22 -7.04 12.44 -24.06
CA CYS A 22 -6.01 11.61 -23.47
C CYS A 22 -5.18 12.51 -22.53
N GLY A 23 -5.75 12.84 -21.37
CA GLY A 23 -4.93 13.04 -20.19
C GLY A 23 -4.28 11.70 -19.93
N LYS A 24 -3.00 11.57 -20.29
CA LYS A 24 -2.18 10.43 -19.85
C LYS A 24 -2.38 10.30 -18.35
N PRO A 25 -2.90 9.19 -17.80
CA PRO A 25 -2.47 8.83 -16.47
C PRO A 25 -0.96 8.60 -16.61
N GLU A 26 -0.17 9.39 -15.88
CA GLU A 26 1.22 9.02 -15.64
C GLU A 26 1.21 7.54 -15.27
N SER A 27 1.85 6.74 -16.10
CA SER A 27 2.11 5.34 -15.82
C SER A 27 3.08 5.30 -14.66
N GLY A 28 2.57 5.49 -13.44
CA GLY A 28 3.20 4.95 -12.25
C GLY A 28 3.35 3.47 -12.51
N SER A 29 4.58 3.02 -12.68
CA SER A 29 4.93 1.63 -12.96
C SER A 29 4.18 0.72 -11.99
N SER A 30 3.12 0.07 -12.47
CA SER A 30 2.47 -1.03 -11.76
C SER A 30 3.49 -2.14 -11.66
N HIS A 31 4.22 -2.17 -10.54
CA HIS A 31 4.99 -3.32 -10.08
C HIS A 31 4.01 -4.36 -9.54
N GLY A 32 3.04 -4.79 -10.35
CA GLY A 32 1.89 -5.63 -9.99
C GLY A 32 2.19 -7.03 -9.45
N GLY A 33 3.43 -7.31 -9.05
CA GLY A 33 3.85 -8.54 -8.36
C GLY A 33 4.49 -8.33 -6.99
N GLN A 34 4.74 -7.08 -6.56
CA GLN A 34 5.39 -6.79 -5.29
C GLN A 34 4.40 -6.13 -4.32
N SER A 35 3.54 -6.93 -3.71
CA SER A 35 2.70 -6.51 -2.59
C SER A 35 3.19 -7.15 -1.29
N ILE A 36 2.76 -6.62 -0.15
CA ILE A 36 2.83 -7.35 1.11
C ILE A 36 1.68 -8.36 1.09
N ARG A 37 1.99 -9.63 1.40
CA ARG A 37 0.99 -10.70 1.50
C ARG A 37 0.92 -11.13 2.95
N LEU A 38 -0.14 -10.72 3.63
CA LEU A 38 -0.36 -11.02 5.04
C LEU A 38 -1.86 -11.04 5.30
N GLU A 39 -2.41 -12.18 5.67
CA GLU A 39 -3.84 -12.26 6.00
C GLU A 39 -4.06 -12.10 7.50
N ALA A 40 -5.03 -11.28 7.90
CA ALA A 40 -5.24 -10.91 9.30
C ALA A 40 -5.65 -12.11 10.16
N GLU A 41 -6.37 -13.09 9.60
CA GLU A 41 -6.76 -14.32 10.29
C GLU A 41 -5.57 -15.18 10.74
N HIS A 42 -4.42 -15.07 10.06
CA HIS A 42 -3.22 -15.82 10.38
C HIS A 42 -2.31 -15.09 11.37
N VAL A 43 -2.59 -13.82 11.70
CA VAL A 43 -1.78 -13.05 12.65
C VAL A 43 -2.24 -13.30 14.07
N THR A 44 -1.35 -13.84 14.90
CA THR A 44 -1.62 -14.13 16.32
C THR A 44 -1.27 -12.95 17.24
N SER A 45 -0.15 -12.29 17.00
CA SER A 45 0.22 -11.05 17.69
C SER A 45 1.16 -10.19 16.86
N ILE A 46 1.25 -8.92 17.24
CA ILE A 46 2.20 -7.97 16.67
C ILE A 46 2.94 -7.32 17.82
N THR A 47 4.25 -7.53 17.90
CA THR A 47 5.11 -6.82 18.84
C THR A 47 5.68 -5.59 18.17
N VAL A 48 5.36 -4.41 18.68
CA VAL A 48 5.83 -3.12 18.16
C VAL A 48 6.81 -2.51 19.14
N LYS A 49 7.91 -1.96 18.64
CA LYS A 49 8.91 -1.25 19.44
C LYS A 49 9.28 0.07 18.78
N LYS A 50 9.05 1.18 19.50
CA LYS A 50 9.60 2.49 19.14
C LYS A 50 11.11 2.50 19.36
N ALA A 51 11.85 3.23 18.53
CA ALA A 51 13.28 3.47 18.74
C ALA A 51 13.54 3.99 20.16
N GLY A 52 14.36 3.26 20.94
CA GLY A 52 14.67 3.58 22.34
C GLY A 52 13.55 3.27 23.35
N GLY A 53 12.38 2.83 22.91
CA GLY A 53 11.25 2.45 23.76
C GLY A 53 11.22 0.98 24.16
N GLN A 54 10.29 0.63 25.05
CA GLN A 54 9.96 -0.76 25.37
C GLN A 54 9.07 -1.37 24.28
N PRO A 55 9.16 -2.70 24.04
CA PRO A 55 8.23 -3.37 23.17
C PRO A 55 6.82 -3.41 23.77
N ALA A 56 5.81 -3.32 22.92
CA ALA A 56 4.41 -3.49 23.26
C ALA A 56 3.76 -4.53 22.35
N GLU A 57 2.89 -5.36 22.91
CA GLU A 57 2.23 -6.43 22.16
C GLU A 57 0.79 -6.06 21.83
N VAL A 58 0.41 -6.26 20.58
CA VAL A 58 -0.95 -6.07 20.06
C VAL A 58 -1.55 -7.46 19.82
N THR A 59 -2.54 -7.81 20.64
CA THR A 59 -3.27 -9.10 20.56
C THR A 59 -4.75 -8.92 20.24
N ASP A 60 -5.26 -7.68 20.25
CA ASP A 60 -6.64 -7.39 19.85
C ASP A 60 -6.86 -7.67 18.35
N THR A 61 -8.00 -8.27 18.03
CA THR A 61 -8.30 -8.74 16.68
C THR A 61 -8.56 -7.57 15.72
N GLU A 62 -9.24 -6.52 16.19
CA GLU A 62 -9.51 -5.33 15.37
C GLU A 62 -8.21 -4.58 15.09
N ALA A 63 -7.38 -4.38 16.12
CA ALA A 63 -6.07 -3.78 16.00
C ALA A 63 -5.14 -4.51 15.01
N ARG A 64 -5.08 -5.85 15.08
CA ARG A 64 -4.33 -6.67 14.10
C ARG A 64 -4.88 -6.51 12.68
N SER A 65 -6.20 -6.47 12.52
CA SER A 65 -6.83 -6.27 11.21
C SER A 65 -6.50 -4.91 10.61
N ARG A 66 -6.53 -3.84 11.42
CA ARG A 66 -6.16 -2.47 11.01
C ARG A 66 -4.69 -2.40 10.57
N PHE A 67 -3.79 -3.05 11.31
CA PHE A 67 -2.39 -3.14 10.92
C PHE A 67 -2.21 -3.78 9.53
N VAL A 68 -2.84 -4.95 9.31
CA VAL A 68 -2.77 -5.66 8.03
C VAL A 68 -3.35 -4.84 6.88
N GLN A 69 -4.51 -4.20 7.08
CA GLN A 69 -5.12 -3.33 6.09
C GLN A 69 -4.19 -2.16 5.70
N ALA A 70 -3.53 -1.54 6.67
CA ALA A 70 -2.58 -0.47 6.41
C ALA A 70 -1.36 -0.96 5.59
N LEU A 71 -0.86 -2.16 5.86
CA LEU A 71 0.22 -2.77 5.05
C LEU A 71 -0.23 -3.07 3.62
N HIS A 72 -1.45 -3.55 3.41
CA HIS A 72 -2.00 -3.82 2.09
C HIS A 72 -2.24 -2.55 1.26
N ALA A 73 -2.40 -1.39 1.90
CA ALA A 73 -2.49 -0.10 1.23
C ALA A 73 -1.13 0.42 0.74
N ALA A 74 -0.02 -0.19 1.15
CA ALA A 74 1.32 0.27 0.80
C ALA A 74 1.68 -0.06 -0.65
N ALA A 75 2.26 0.91 -1.36
CA ALA A 75 2.74 0.75 -2.72
C ALA A 75 4.24 0.45 -2.73
N TYR A 76 4.66 -0.54 -3.52
CA TYR A 76 6.08 -0.90 -3.63
C TYR A 76 6.90 0.13 -4.39
N ASP A 77 8.08 0.44 -3.86
CA ASP A 77 9.09 1.30 -4.45
C ASP A 77 10.45 0.59 -4.41
N ARG A 78 11.08 0.46 -5.59
CA ARG A 78 12.38 -0.21 -5.75
C ARG A 78 13.57 0.61 -5.27
N GLY A 79 13.36 1.88 -4.90
CA GLY A 79 14.43 2.71 -4.34
C GLY A 79 15.10 2.02 -3.16
N LYS A 80 16.43 2.09 -3.09
CA LYS A 80 17.13 1.70 -1.86
C LYS A 80 16.95 2.82 -0.84
N LEU A 81 16.61 2.44 0.38
CA LEU A 81 16.55 3.34 1.51
C LEU A 81 17.98 3.59 2.01
N ASP A 82 18.59 4.69 1.57
CA ASP A 82 19.78 5.26 2.22
C ASP A 82 19.33 6.35 3.19
N ILE A 83 18.74 5.92 4.31
CA ILE A 83 18.05 6.80 5.26
C ILE A 83 18.42 6.47 6.71
N THR A 84 18.00 7.34 7.62
CA THR A 84 18.20 7.21 9.08
C THR A 84 17.59 5.92 9.66
N ALA A 85 17.89 5.60 10.92
CA ALA A 85 17.28 4.45 11.61
C ALA A 85 15.74 4.57 11.66
N PRO A 86 15.00 3.44 11.61
CA PRO A 86 13.54 3.46 11.65
C PRO A 86 12.99 4.01 12.96
N ASP A 87 11.81 4.61 12.90
CA ASP A 87 11.08 5.11 14.06
C ASP A 87 10.50 3.95 14.87
N TYR A 88 10.01 2.91 14.19
CA TYR A 88 9.45 1.70 14.79
C TYR A 88 9.94 0.44 14.09
N VAL A 89 10.03 -0.64 14.85
CA VAL A 89 10.13 -2.01 14.34
C VAL A 89 8.91 -2.79 14.81
N ALA A 90 8.30 -3.57 13.93
CA ALA A 90 7.25 -4.52 14.30
C ALA A 90 7.66 -5.94 13.94
N VAL A 91 7.34 -6.89 14.82
CA VAL A 91 7.45 -8.33 14.58
C VAL A 91 6.05 -8.90 14.61
N VAL A 92 5.63 -9.51 13.51
CA VAL A 92 4.31 -10.11 13.31
C VAL A 92 4.45 -11.61 13.46
N LYS A 93 3.77 -12.19 14.44
CA LYS A 93 3.78 -13.63 14.70
C LYS A 93 2.57 -14.29 14.05
N LEU A 94 2.83 -15.27 13.18
CA LEU A 94 1.79 -16.05 12.51
C LEU A 94 1.40 -17.29 13.32
N ASP A 95 0.20 -17.83 13.06
CA ASP A 95 -0.31 -19.09 13.62
C ASP A 95 0.59 -20.30 13.31
N THR A 96 1.33 -20.25 12.21
CA THR A 96 2.36 -21.23 11.82
C THR A 96 3.63 -21.18 12.70
N GLY A 97 3.76 -20.18 13.56
CA GLY A 97 4.98 -19.88 14.33
C GLY A 97 6.02 -19.07 13.56
N THR A 98 5.74 -18.73 12.29
CA THR A 98 6.60 -17.84 11.49
C THR A 98 6.55 -16.41 12.03
N GLU A 99 7.70 -15.73 12.02
CA GLU A 99 7.79 -14.30 12.35
C GLU A 99 8.18 -13.47 11.13
N LEU A 100 7.45 -12.37 10.91
CA LEU A 100 7.74 -11.39 9.87
C LEU A 100 8.14 -10.07 10.53
N SER A 101 9.30 -9.53 10.16
CA SER A 101 9.80 -8.27 10.70
C SER A 101 9.63 -7.12 9.71
N PHE A 102 9.22 -5.97 10.24
CA PHE A 102 9.00 -4.74 9.48
C PHE A 102 9.68 -3.56 10.18
N SER A 103 10.29 -2.68 9.39
CA SER A 103 10.84 -1.39 9.82
C SER A 103 10.00 -0.26 9.28
N PHE A 104 9.73 0.77 10.08
CA PHE A 104 8.84 1.88 9.73
C PHE A 104 9.50 3.24 9.96
N TRP A 105 9.33 4.16 9.00
CA TRP A 105 9.65 5.58 9.09
C TRP A 105 8.35 6.36 8.88
N ILE A 106 7.65 6.64 9.99
CA ILE A 106 6.26 7.14 9.96
C ILE A 106 6.03 8.32 10.89
N GLU A 107 7.01 8.69 11.72
CA GLU A 107 6.90 9.79 12.69
C GLU A 107 7.66 11.04 12.21
N LYS A 108 8.83 10.87 11.59
CA LYS A 108 9.67 12.00 11.13
C LYS A 108 9.30 12.48 9.72
N ALA A 109 9.32 13.79 9.51
CA ALA A 109 8.84 14.43 8.27
C ALA A 109 9.69 14.14 7.02
N GLU A 110 11.02 13.98 7.16
CA GLU A 110 11.94 13.87 6.02
C GLU A 110 11.78 12.55 5.24
N TYR A 111 11.36 11.48 5.91
CA TYR A 111 11.20 10.13 5.32
C TYR A 111 9.88 9.49 5.75
N THR A 112 8.81 10.28 5.79
CA THR A 112 7.51 9.86 6.33
C THR A 112 6.78 8.88 5.41
N GLY A 113 6.12 7.88 6.01
CA GLY A 113 5.27 6.93 5.31
C GLY A 113 6.06 5.82 4.61
N LEU A 114 7.28 5.51 5.03
CA LEU A 114 8.04 4.40 4.46
C LEU A 114 7.99 3.19 5.38
N LEU A 115 7.97 2.01 4.78
CA LEU A 115 8.17 0.75 5.50
C LEU A 115 9.01 -0.21 4.67
N GLN A 116 9.72 -1.11 5.34
CA GLN A 116 10.44 -2.19 4.70
C GLN A 116 10.18 -3.50 5.44
N GLN A 117 9.92 -4.57 4.69
CA GLN A 117 9.86 -5.92 5.23
C GLN A 117 11.28 -6.54 5.18
N SER A 118 11.73 -7.11 6.30
CA SER A 118 13.03 -7.78 6.36
C SER A 118 13.12 -8.93 5.37
N GLY A 119 14.28 -9.07 4.72
CA GLY A 119 14.52 -10.12 3.72
C GLY A 119 13.90 -9.86 2.34
N ARG A 120 13.32 -8.69 2.09
CA ARG A 120 12.84 -8.26 0.77
C ARG A 120 13.62 -7.06 0.26
N ASP A 121 13.86 -7.05 -1.05
CA ASP A 121 14.48 -5.92 -1.73
C ASP A 121 13.50 -4.76 -1.90
N GLY A 122 14.01 -3.53 -1.74
CA GLY A 122 13.22 -2.31 -1.87
C GLY A 122 12.43 -1.96 -0.61
N HIS A 123 11.48 -1.06 -0.75
CA HIS A 123 10.62 -0.60 0.33
C HIS A 123 9.20 -0.36 -0.17
N PHE A 124 8.31 0.03 0.74
CA PHE A 124 6.94 0.40 0.41
C PHE A 124 6.64 1.78 0.97
N ARG A 125 5.72 2.48 0.29
CA ARG A 125 5.20 3.77 0.69
C ARG A 125 3.75 3.62 1.11
N LEU A 126 3.45 4.03 2.33
CA LEU A 126 2.11 4.12 2.89
C LEU A 126 1.41 5.39 2.38
N PRO A 127 0.14 5.31 2.00
CA PRO A 127 -0.69 6.51 1.89
C PRO A 127 -0.87 7.16 3.27
N ASP A 128 -1.16 8.46 3.31
CA ASP A 128 -1.25 9.24 4.54
C ASP A 128 -2.24 8.67 5.56
N SER A 129 -3.35 8.10 5.11
CA SER A 129 -4.35 7.45 5.97
C SER A 129 -3.76 6.21 6.68
N ALA A 130 -3.19 5.27 5.91
CA ALA A 130 -2.58 4.06 6.44
C ALA A 130 -1.40 4.37 7.38
N ARG A 131 -0.59 5.38 7.04
CA ARG A 131 0.48 5.87 7.94
C ARG A 131 -0.11 6.35 9.27
N SER A 132 -1.13 7.19 9.22
CA SER A 132 -1.73 7.79 10.41
C SER A 132 -2.41 6.73 11.29
N ASP A 133 -3.05 5.73 10.68
CA ASP A 133 -3.64 4.59 11.38
C ASP A 133 -2.58 3.75 12.11
N LEU A 134 -1.45 3.45 11.44
CA LEU A 134 -0.34 2.71 12.06
C LEU A 134 0.31 3.50 13.19
N LEU A 135 0.55 4.80 12.99
CA LEU A 135 1.14 5.65 14.03
C LEU A 135 0.27 5.70 15.28
N LYS A 136 -1.05 5.87 15.10
CA LYS A 136 -2.01 5.85 16.20
C LYS A 136 -2.01 4.49 16.91
N LEU A 137 -2.08 3.39 16.16
CA LEU A 137 -2.05 2.04 16.71
C LEU A 137 -0.78 1.79 17.54
N PHE A 138 0.39 2.20 17.05
CA PHE A 138 1.66 1.98 17.74
C PHE A 138 1.77 2.82 19.03
N GLN A 139 1.26 4.04 19.01
CA GLN A 139 1.20 4.90 20.19
C GLN A 139 0.23 4.34 21.24
N GLU A 140 -0.95 3.87 20.82
CA GLU A 140 -1.93 3.22 21.70
C GLU A 140 -1.34 1.96 22.36
N ALA A 141 -0.66 1.11 21.59
CA ALA A 141 0.00 -0.08 22.11
C ALA A 141 1.06 0.26 23.19
N ALA A 142 1.86 1.32 22.96
CA ALA A 142 2.90 1.73 23.90
C ALA A 142 2.37 2.32 25.22
N MET A 143 1.12 2.79 25.27
CA MET A 143 0.49 3.33 26.47
C MET A 143 -0.27 2.27 27.29
N GLY A 144 -0.66 1.15 26.67
CA GLY A 144 -1.43 0.09 27.33
C GLY A 144 -0.60 -0.88 28.17
N ASN A 145 0.73 -0.71 28.20
CA ASN A 145 1.70 -1.52 28.95
C ASN A 145 2.18 -0.84 30.22
#